data_AF-J9DAU2-F1
#
_entry.id   AF-J9DAU2-F1
#
_cell.length_a   1.000
_cell.length_b   1.000
_cell.length_c   1.000
_cell.angle_alpha   90.00
_cell.angle_beta   90.00
_cell.angle_gamma   90.00
#
_symmetry.space_group_name_H-M   'P 1'
#
loop_
_entity.id
_entity.type
_entity.pdbx_description
1 polymer ?
#
loop_
_entity_poly.entity_id
_entity_poly.type
_entity_poly.pdbx_seq_one_letter_code
_entity_poly.pdbx_strand_id
1 'polypeptide(L)'
;MAELNYKRFMLKKLCILLIFSKLKVTKLLIDQYRMHNLYAIFAKLLNICKQIAGNLVNESGNVPRRGVVPKFSDLEVVALNMASEAVGIDSES
;
A
#
# COMPACT_ATOMS: atom_id res chain seq x y z
N MET A 1 -15.25 20.35 -46.00
CA MET A 1 -15.93 20.43 -44.69
C MET A 1 -15.88 19.10 -43.91
N ALA A 2 -16.18 17.95 -44.55
CA ALA A 2 -16.12 16.63 -43.91
C ALA A 2 -14.74 16.21 -43.36
N GLU A 3 -13.65 16.50 -44.08
CA GLU A 3 -12.29 16.14 -43.68
C GLU A 3 -11.81 16.89 -42.42
N LEU A 4 -12.20 18.17 -42.28
CA LEU A 4 -11.91 18.98 -41.09
C LEU A 4 -12.64 18.44 -39.86
N ASN A 5 -13.91 18.02 -40.03
CA ASN A 5 -14.70 17.41 -38.97
C ASN A 5 -14.15 16.04 -38.55
N TYR A 6 -13.67 15.24 -39.51
CA TYR A 6 -13.01 13.96 -39.25
C TYR A 6 -11.70 14.15 -38.47
N LYS A 7 -10.83 15.09 -38.89
CA LYS A 7 -9.60 15.43 -38.16
C LYS A 7 -9.89 15.90 -36.74
N ARG A 8 -10.93 16.72 -36.55
CA ARG A 8 -11.38 17.18 -35.21
C ARG A 8 -11.89 16.04 -34.33
N PHE A 9 -12.60 15.07 -34.89
CA PHE A 9 -13.05 13.89 -34.17
C PHE A 9 -11.89 12.98 -33.74
N MET A 10 -10.93 12.74 -34.64
CA MET A 10 -9.72 11.98 -34.34
C MET A 10 -8.87 12.64 -33.26
N LEU A 11 -8.71 13.97 -33.32
CA LEU A 11 -7.99 14.72 -32.29
C LEU A 11 -8.65 14.58 -30.91
N LYS A 12 -9.99 14.68 -30.82
CA LYS A 12 -10.72 14.47 -29.56
C LYS A 12 -10.50 13.06 -28.98
N LYS A 13 -10.57 12.02 -29.82
CA LYS A 13 -10.28 10.64 -29.40
C LYS A 13 -8.85 10.49 -28.87
N LEU A 14 -7.87 11.07 -29.57
CA LEU A 14 -6.47 11.06 -29.14
C LEU A 14 -6.29 11.78 -27.79
N CYS A 15 -6.90 12.96 -27.62
CA CYS A 15 -6.87 13.69 -26.35
C CYS A 15 -7.43 12.85 -25.19
N ILE A 16 -8.56 12.17 -25.38
CA ILE A 16 -9.14 11.29 -24.36
C ILE A 16 -8.20 10.14 -24.04
N LEU A 17 -7.61 9.49 -25.05
CA LEU A 17 -6.65 8.39 -24.86
C LEU A 17 -5.41 8.84 -24.07
N LEU A 18 -4.89 10.03 -24.37
CA LEU A 18 -3.75 10.63 -23.67
C LEU A 18 -4.09 10.95 -22.21
N ILE A 19 -5.31 11.44 -21.92
CA ILE A 19 -5.77 11.67 -20.54
C ILE A 19 -5.80 10.35 -19.76
N PHE A 20 -6.40 9.29 -20.33
CA PHE A 20 -6.42 7.98 -19.69
C PHE A 20 -5.02 7.42 -19.44
N SER A 21 -4.11 7.57 -20.42
CA SER A 21 -2.71 7.16 -20.27
C SER A 21 -2.03 7.88 -19.10
N LYS A 22 -2.19 9.21 -19.00
CA LYS A 22 -1.66 10.01 -17.88
C LYS A 22 -2.26 9.58 -16.54
N LEU A 23 -3.58 9.43 -16.46
CA LEU A 23 -4.26 8.99 -15.23
C LEU A 23 -3.77 7.62 -14.77
N LYS A 24 -3.58 6.67 -15.69
CA LYS A 24 -3.05 5.34 -15.38
C LYS A 24 -1.64 5.41 -14.79
N VAL A 25 -0.76 6.23 -15.37
CA VAL A 25 0.61 6.43 -14.86
C VAL A 25 0.58 7.10 -13.49
N THR A 26 -0.21 8.15 -13.31
CA THR A 26 -0.33 8.85 -12.01
C THR A 26 -0.85 7.92 -10.92
N LYS A 27 -1.86 7.09 -11.21
CA LYS A 27 -2.37 6.10 -10.26
C LYS A 27 -1.28 5.12 -9.82
N LEU A 28 -0.54 4.56 -10.78
CA LEU A 28 0.56 3.63 -10.50
C LEU A 28 1.63 4.28 -9.60
N LEU A 29 1.99 5.52 -9.85
CA LEU A 29 2.97 6.26 -9.06
C LEU A 29 2.49 6.52 -7.63
N ILE A 30 1.22 6.90 -7.46
CA ILE A 30 0.61 7.10 -6.15
C ILE A 30 0.58 5.78 -5.37
N ASP A 31 0.15 4.69 -6.01
CA ASP A 31 0.10 3.37 -5.37
C ASP A 31 1.50 2.91 -4.94
N GLN A 32 2.51 3.09 -5.81
CA GLN A 32 3.89 2.77 -5.48
C GLN A 32 4.42 3.62 -4.32
N TYR A 33 4.13 4.92 -4.30
CA TYR A 33 4.53 5.81 -3.22
C TYR A 33 3.86 5.43 -1.89
N ARG A 34 2.55 5.16 -1.89
CA ARG A 34 1.79 4.72 -0.70
C ARG A 34 2.34 3.40 -0.16
N MET A 35 2.62 2.42 -1.02
CA MET A 35 3.18 1.12 -0.62
C MET A 35 4.60 1.23 -0.06
N HIS A 36 5.45 2.08 -0.65
CA HIS A 36 6.81 2.31 -0.12
C HIS A 36 6.76 2.97 1.26
N ASN A 37 5.88 3.96 1.44
CA ASN A 37 5.70 4.62 2.73
C ASN A 37 5.13 3.66 3.78
N LEU A 38 4.17 2.80 3.40
CA LEU A 38 3.63 1.77 4.29
C LEU A 38 4.73 0.85 4.81
N TYR A 39 5.61 0.35 3.94
CA TYR A 39 6.73 -0.50 4.34
C TYR A 39 7.69 0.22 5.31
N ALA A 40 8.04 1.49 5.02
CA ALA A 40 8.92 2.27 5.88
C ALA A 40 8.32 2.51 7.27
N ILE A 41 7.01 2.80 7.34
CA ILE A 41 6.28 2.98 8.59
C ILE A 41 6.18 1.65 9.35
N PHE A 42 5.81 0.57 8.65
CA PHE A 42 5.75 -0.78 9.20
C PHE A 42 7.08 -1.20 9.84
N ALA A 43 8.21 -1.01 9.16
CA ALA A 43 9.52 -1.38 9.68
C ALA A 43 9.86 -0.62 10.99
N LYS A 44 9.51 0.67 11.07
CA LYS A 44 9.70 1.48 12.29
C LYS A 44 8.80 0.99 13.43
N LEU A 45 7.52 0.75 13.14
CA LEU A 45 6.55 0.26 14.13
C LEU A 45 6.91 -1.14 14.62
N LEU A 46 7.36 -2.04 13.74
CA LEU A 46 7.82 -3.37 14.12
C LEU A 46 9.02 -3.31 15.06
N ASN A 47 9.97 -2.40 14.79
CA ASN A 47 11.12 -2.20 15.69
C ASN A 47 10.67 -1.72 17.08
N ILE A 48 9.69 -0.82 17.15
CA ILE A 48 9.08 -0.36 18.41
C ILE A 48 8.36 -1.52 19.11
N CYS A 49 7.57 -2.30 18.38
CA CYS A 49 6.87 -3.48 18.92
C CYS A 49 7.84 -4.48 19.53
N LYS A 50 8.98 -4.74 18.87
CA LYS A 50 10.02 -5.64 19.39
C LYS A 50 10.62 -5.13 20.70
N GLN A 51 10.87 -3.82 20.81
CA GLN A 51 11.38 -3.22 22.05
C GLN A 51 10.36 -3.31 23.20
N ILE A 52 9.08 -3.10 22.90
CA ILE A 52 8.00 -3.13 23.91
C ILE A 52 7.69 -4.55 24.35
N ALA A 53 7.65 -5.50 23.42
CA ALA A 53 7.25 -6.88 23.70
C ALA A 53 8.25 -7.60 24.63
N GLY A 54 9.53 -7.20 24.62
CA GLY A 54 10.54 -7.78 25.50
C GLY A 54 10.58 -9.30 25.42
N ASN A 55 10.34 -9.97 26.56
CA ASN A 55 10.32 -11.43 26.69
C ASN A 55 8.92 -12.07 26.56
N LEU A 56 7.90 -11.30 26.17
CA LEU A 56 6.54 -11.81 25.95
C LEU A 56 6.41 -12.63 24.66
N VAL A 57 7.34 -12.44 23.72
CA VAL A 57 7.39 -13.12 22.43
C VAL A 57 8.70 -13.87 22.28
N ASN A 58 8.70 -14.89 21.43
CA ASN A 58 9.91 -15.60 21.05
C ASN A 58 10.76 -14.80 20.05
N GLU A 59 11.93 -15.33 19.67
CA GLU A 59 12.86 -14.70 18.71
C GLU A 59 12.22 -14.40 17.35
N SER A 60 11.21 -15.17 16.96
CA SER A 60 10.45 -14.97 15.73
C SER A 60 9.32 -13.94 15.87
N GLY A 61 9.14 -13.30 17.04
CA GLY A 61 8.10 -12.32 17.30
C GLY A 61 6.70 -12.90 17.55
N ASN A 62 6.62 -14.17 17.96
CA ASN A 62 5.35 -14.84 18.26
C ASN A 62 5.14 -15.05 19.76
N VAL A 63 3.90 -14.92 20.20
CA VAL A 63 3.49 -15.25 21.57
C VAL A 63 3.61 -16.77 21.78
N PRO A 64 4.23 -17.24 22.88
CA PRO A 64 4.32 -18.67 23.16
C PRO A 64 2.94 -19.32 23.21
N ARG A 65 2.72 -20.30 22.32
CA ARG A 65 1.45 -21.04 22.25
C ARG A 65 1.70 -22.49 21.86
N ARG A 66 0.77 -23.38 22.22
CA ARG A 66 0.78 -24.77 21.74
C ARG A 66 0.24 -24.81 20.30
N GLY A 67 0.87 -25.61 19.44
CA GLY A 67 0.42 -25.82 18.06
C GLY A 67 1.26 -25.08 17.02
N VAL A 68 0.64 -24.76 15.87
CA VAL A 68 1.35 -24.22 14.71
C VAL A 68 1.72 -22.75 14.90
N VAL A 69 2.98 -22.45 14.67
CA VAL A 69 3.52 -21.08 14.63
C VAL A 69 3.20 -20.46 13.26
N PRO A 70 2.64 -19.25 13.20
CA PRO A 70 2.29 -18.63 11.93
C PRO A 70 3.56 -18.16 11.22
N LYS A 71 3.52 -18.11 9.88
CA LYS A 71 4.65 -17.62 9.08
C LYS A 71 4.84 -16.11 9.21
N PHE A 72 3.73 -15.38 9.31
CA PHE A 72 3.70 -13.96 9.63
C PHE A 72 3.45 -13.84 11.12
N SER A 73 4.38 -13.22 11.82
CA SER A 73 4.44 -13.28 13.28
C SER A 73 3.39 -12.41 13.95
N ASP A 74 3.07 -12.73 15.20
CA ASP A 74 2.09 -11.95 15.98
C ASP A 74 2.50 -10.47 16.09
N LEU A 75 3.79 -10.16 16.26
CA LEU A 75 4.30 -8.78 16.25
C LEU A 75 4.19 -8.11 14.87
N GLU A 76 4.41 -8.85 13.79
CA GLU A 76 4.23 -8.30 12.45
C GLU A 76 2.75 -8.00 12.17
N VAL A 77 1.82 -8.82 12.66
CA VAL A 77 0.38 -8.53 12.57
C VAL A 77 0.04 -7.22 13.29
N VAL A 78 0.52 -7.05 14.52
CA VAL A 78 0.28 -5.84 15.32
C VAL A 78 0.89 -4.59 14.65
N ALA A 79 2.15 -4.70 14.20
CA ALA A 79 2.83 -3.60 13.51
C ALA A 79 2.15 -3.24 12.18
N LEU A 80 1.67 -4.23 11.44
CA LEU A 80 0.95 -4.02 10.18
C LEU A 80 -0.38 -3.31 10.40
N ASN A 81 -1.15 -3.71 11.42
CA ASN A 81 -2.40 -3.04 11.76
C ASN A 81 -2.17 -1.55 12.10
N MET A 82 -1.18 -1.25 12.93
CA MET A 82 -0.82 0.14 13.26
C MET A 82 -0.36 0.93 12.02
N ALA A 83 0.38 0.30 11.11
CA ALA A 83 0.80 0.93 9.87
C ALA A 83 -0.38 1.20 8.93
N SER A 84 -1.32 0.26 8.81
CA SER A 84 -2.53 0.41 8.00
C SER A 84 -3.43 1.54 8.52
N GLU A 85 -3.57 1.66 9.83
CA GLU A 85 -4.29 2.77 10.47
C GLU A 85 -3.61 4.10 10.18
N ALA A 86 -2.29 4.20 10.41
CA ALA A 86 -1.54 5.44 10.19
C ALA A 86 -1.54 5.91 8.72
N VAL A 87 -1.64 4.99 7.76
CA VAL A 87 -1.71 5.29 6.32
C VAL A 87 -3.17 5.51 5.84
N GLY A 88 -4.15 5.30 6.71
CA GLY A 88 -5.58 5.40 6.38
C GLY A 88 -6.03 4.34 5.38
N ILE A 89 -5.42 3.15 5.42
CA ILE A 89 -5.87 1.98 4.65
C ILE A 89 -7.07 1.33 5.34
N ASP A 90 -7.03 1.28 6.68
CA ASP A 90 -8.09 0.70 7.51
C ASP A 90 -9.22 1.72 7.80
N SER A 91 -9.12 2.93 7.25
CA SER A 91 -10.17 3.93 7.35
C SER A 91 -11.30 3.63 6.38
N GLU A 92 -12.46 3.23 6.90
CA GLU A 92 -13.70 3.19 6.12
C GLU A 92 -13.93 4.58 5.49
N SER A 93 -13.97 4.63 4.15
CA SER A 93 -14.20 5.82 3.34
C SER A 93 -15.52 5.72 2.60
#